data_AF-A0A9P8VVQ0-F1
#
_entry.id   AF-A0A9P8VVQ0-F1
#
_cell.length_a   1.000
_cell.length_b   1.000
_cell.length_c   1.000
_cell.angle_alpha   90.00
_cell.angle_beta   90.00
_cell.angle_gamma   90.00
#
_symmetry.space_group_name_H-M   'P 1'
#
loop_
_entity.id
_entity.type
_entity.pdbx_description
1 polymer ?
#
loop_
_entity_poly.entity_id
_entity_poly.type
_entity_poly.pdbx_seq_one_letter_code
_entity_poly.pdbx_strand_id
1 'polypeptide(L)'
;MHNLKALVSCALLMAAQLAAGHSVIVDAVGDSGGSGMALGVDSTTPRDGTNRRPFQQDATRFRGDAEDTVGETIGAGDNDVESGTSAILAETGDVLPQVSAGGELKMTLHQVNSDGAGPYTCMINSDGTAESWSEITVTQNVEGNERGRNRDGEATDFPLTAAIPANQECTGTVAGQSDVCLVRCQNPARAGPFGGVVPVQMAGGDNAGNATAPAAKLKRRMMPKFWA
;
A
#
# COMPACT_ATOMS: atom_id res chain seq x y z
N MET A 1 35.61 50.59 -34.87
CA MET A 1 36.19 50.15 -33.59
C MET A 1 35.06 49.77 -32.67
N HIS A 2 35.09 48.51 -32.24
CA HIS A 2 34.08 47.77 -31.49
C HIS A 2 33.70 48.42 -30.14
N ASN A 3 32.44 48.31 -29.71
CA ASN A 3 32.09 47.35 -28.67
C ASN A 3 30.60 47.36 -28.31
N LEU A 4 29.94 46.29 -28.78
CA LEU A 4 28.65 45.78 -28.35
C LEU A 4 28.80 45.30 -26.88
N LYS A 5 28.18 45.96 -25.92
CA LYS A 5 28.03 45.38 -24.56
C LYS A 5 26.71 44.63 -24.51
N ALA A 6 26.77 43.37 -24.92
CA ALA A 6 25.72 42.40 -24.68
C ALA A 6 25.57 42.22 -23.16
N LEU A 7 24.42 42.61 -22.62
CA LEU A 7 23.98 42.20 -21.30
C LEU A 7 23.60 40.72 -21.41
N VAL A 8 24.50 39.86 -20.96
CA VAL A 8 24.26 38.42 -20.82
C VAL A 8 23.32 38.23 -19.63
N SER A 9 22.04 37.99 -19.91
CA SER A 9 21.08 37.47 -18.95
C SER A 9 21.49 36.05 -18.58
N CYS A 10 22.12 35.88 -17.41
CA CYS A 10 22.44 34.57 -16.85
C CYS A 10 21.12 33.92 -16.38
N ALA A 11 20.49 33.14 -17.25
CA ALA A 11 19.36 32.30 -16.89
C ALA A 11 19.85 31.20 -15.93
N LEU A 12 19.68 31.43 -14.63
CA LEU A 12 19.76 30.37 -13.61
C LEU A 12 18.58 29.43 -13.84
N LEU A 13 18.81 28.38 -14.65
CA LEU A 13 18.00 27.16 -14.62
C LEU A 13 18.16 26.56 -13.23
N MET A 14 17.29 26.95 -12.29
CA MET A 14 17.01 26.17 -11.10
C MET A 14 16.52 24.82 -11.59
N ALA A 15 17.41 23.82 -11.66
CA ALA A 15 16.99 22.44 -11.65
C ALA A 15 16.25 22.26 -10.33
N ALA A 16 14.93 22.43 -10.36
CA ALA A 16 14.09 22.03 -9.26
C ALA A 16 14.42 20.56 -9.05
N GLN A 17 15.13 20.27 -7.96
CA GLN A 17 15.14 18.93 -7.41
C GLN A 17 13.66 18.61 -7.25
N LEU A 18 13.14 17.75 -8.14
CA LEU A 18 11.83 17.16 -8.00
C LEU A 18 11.89 16.51 -6.62
N ALA A 19 11.34 17.21 -5.63
CA ALA A 19 11.17 16.69 -4.29
C ALA A 19 10.38 15.41 -4.49
N ALA A 20 11.12 14.33 -4.34
CA ALA A 20 10.68 12.99 -4.59
C ALA A 20 9.95 12.61 -3.31
N GLY A 21 8.67 12.96 -3.17
CA GLY A 21 7.82 12.48 -2.08
C GLY A 21 7.48 11.04 -2.27
N HIS A 22 7.56 10.22 -1.23
CA HIS A 22 7.43 8.79 -1.41
C HIS A 22 6.93 8.16 -0.13
N SER A 23 5.98 7.26 -0.30
CA SER A 23 5.47 6.38 0.73
C SER A 23 5.12 5.04 0.09
N VAL A 24 5.16 3.98 0.88
CA VAL A 24 4.83 2.63 0.41
C VAL A 24 3.98 1.93 1.45
N ILE A 25 2.92 1.23 1.05
CA ILE A 25 2.19 0.35 1.96
C ILE A 25 2.89 -1.00 1.93
N VAL A 26 3.72 -1.25 2.93
CA VAL A 26 4.67 -2.37 2.96
C VAL A 26 4.10 -3.63 3.60
N ASP A 27 3.03 -3.47 4.38
CA ASP A 27 2.30 -4.56 5.00
C ASP A 27 0.82 -4.17 5.11
N ALA A 28 -0.06 -5.15 5.00
CA ALA A 28 -1.49 -5.00 5.15
C ALA A 28 -2.09 -6.29 5.71
N VAL A 29 -2.97 -6.16 6.70
CA VAL A 29 -3.64 -7.27 7.39
C VAL A 29 -5.12 -6.92 7.51
N GLY A 30 -5.98 -7.84 7.07
CA GLY A 30 -7.42 -7.69 7.20
C GLY A 30 -7.89 -8.08 8.60
N ASP A 31 -9.07 -7.62 9.00
CA ASP A 31 -9.67 -7.92 10.30
C ASP A 31 -9.94 -9.41 10.54
N SER A 32 -10.00 -10.21 9.46
CA SER A 32 -10.13 -11.66 9.49
C SER A 32 -8.82 -12.41 9.20
N GLY A 33 -7.67 -11.72 9.21
CA GLY A 33 -6.34 -12.29 8.98
C GLY A 33 -5.82 -12.09 7.55
N GLY A 34 -4.95 -13.00 7.12
CA GLY A 34 -4.19 -12.87 5.87
C GLY A 34 -3.16 -11.75 5.93
N SER A 35 -2.28 -11.71 4.93
CA SER A 35 -1.25 -10.68 4.82
C SER A 35 -0.96 -10.32 3.37
N GLY A 36 -0.54 -9.08 3.16
CA GLY A 36 -0.24 -8.55 1.84
C GLY A 36 0.50 -7.23 1.94
N MET A 37 0.57 -6.53 0.83
CA MET A 37 1.21 -5.22 0.68
C MET A 37 0.61 -4.54 -0.55
N ALA A 38 1.02 -3.31 -0.86
CA ALA A 38 0.59 -2.67 -2.10
C ALA A 38 1.16 -3.37 -3.35
N LEU A 39 0.45 -3.23 -4.47
CA LEU A 39 0.96 -3.55 -5.80
C LEU A 39 2.26 -2.77 -6.06
N GLY A 40 3.21 -3.44 -6.72
CA GLY A 40 4.49 -2.85 -7.11
C GLY A 40 5.55 -2.79 -6.00
N VAL A 41 5.23 -3.24 -4.78
CA VAL A 41 6.21 -3.33 -3.68
C VAL A 41 7.32 -4.31 -4.03
N ASP A 42 8.56 -3.89 -3.80
CA ASP A 42 9.76 -4.72 -3.90
C ASP A 42 10.37 -4.83 -2.51
N SER A 43 10.22 -6.00 -1.88
CA SER A 43 10.70 -6.27 -0.52
C SER A 43 12.23 -6.18 -0.39
N THR A 44 12.96 -6.16 -1.50
CA THR A 44 14.42 -5.97 -1.53
C THR A 44 14.82 -4.49 -1.52
N THR A 45 13.87 -3.56 -1.70
CA THR A 45 14.13 -2.12 -1.62
C THR A 45 14.48 -1.74 -0.18
N PRO A 46 15.70 -1.21 0.10
CA PRO A 46 16.04 -0.72 1.43
C PRO A 46 15.16 0.49 1.79
N ARG A 47 14.84 0.63 3.08
CA ARG A 47 13.90 1.65 3.60
C ARG A 47 14.48 2.51 4.72
N ASP A 48 15.81 2.56 4.80
CA ASP A 48 16.57 3.26 5.84
C ASP A 48 17.14 4.62 5.36
N GLY A 49 16.59 5.17 4.26
CA GLY A 49 17.06 6.43 3.68
C GLY A 49 16.04 7.13 2.79
N THR A 50 16.40 8.33 2.32
CA THR A 50 15.47 9.28 1.67
C THR A 50 15.86 9.68 0.24
N ASN A 51 16.91 9.06 -0.31
CA ASN A 51 17.33 9.26 -1.70
C ASN A 51 16.42 8.53 -2.69
N ARG A 52 16.23 9.11 -3.88
CA ARG A 52 15.42 8.51 -4.96
C ARG A 52 15.81 7.09 -5.33
N ARG A 53 17.10 6.79 -5.31
CA ARG A 53 17.61 5.43 -5.46
C ARG A 53 18.58 5.17 -4.31
N PRO A 54 18.52 4.02 -3.64
CA PRO A 54 17.59 2.90 -3.89
C PRO A 54 16.22 3.03 -3.21
N PHE A 55 16.01 3.95 -2.27
CA PHE A 55 14.95 3.83 -1.25
C PHE A 55 13.50 4.08 -1.69
N GLN A 56 13.28 4.50 -2.94
CA GLN A 56 11.96 4.93 -3.45
C GLN A 56 11.53 4.17 -4.69
N GLN A 57 12.24 3.10 -5.04
CA GLN A 57 12.08 2.43 -6.33
C GLN A 57 10.67 1.84 -6.48
N ASP A 58 10.07 1.41 -5.39
CA ASP A 58 8.77 0.75 -5.33
C ASP A 58 7.65 1.62 -4.73
N ALA A 59 7.94 2.90 -4.50
CA ALA A 59 6.95 3.82 -4.01
C ALA A 59 5.98 4.22 -5.12
N THR A 60 4.72 3.80 -4.94
CA THR A 60 3.66 4.02 -5.93
C THR A 60 3.24 5.48 -5.97
N ARG A 61 3.09 5.98 -7.20
CA ARG A 61 2.63 7.32 -7.51
C ARG A 61 1.41 7.26 -8.42
N PHE A 62 0.41 8.11 -8.15
CA PHE A 62 -0.77 8.27 -8.97
C PHE A 62 -0.72 9.60 -9.73
N ARG A 63 -0.21 9.61 -10.97
CA ARG A 63 -0.14 10.84 -11.78
C ARG A 63 -0.06 10.52 -13.27
N GLY A 64 -0.49 11.46 -14.10
CA GLY A 64 -0.37 11.33 -15.55
C GLY A 64 -1.28 10.20 -16.02
N ASP A 65 -0.77 9.33 -16.90
CA ASP A 65 -1.54 8.19 -17.40
C ASP A 65 -1.92 7.19 -16.28
N ALA A 66 -1.17 7.21 -15.17
CA ALA A 66 -1.43 6.35 -14.02
C ALA A 66 -2.35 6.98 -12.95
N GLU A 67 -2.82 8.23 -13.12
CA GLU A 67 -3.58 8.98 -12.10
C GLU A 67 -4.85 8.26 -11.64
N ASP A 68 -5.65 7.75 -12.58
CA ASP A 68 -6.93 7.09 -12.28
C ASP A 68 -6.81 5.55 -12.26
N THR A 69 -5.58 5.02 -12.25
CA THR A 69 -5.29 3.58 -12.32
C THR A 69 -4.84 3.02 -10.97
N VAL A 70 -4.06 1.92 -10.98
CA VAL A 70 -3.35 1.36 -9.82
C VAL A 70 -1.95 1.95 -9.58
N GLY A 71 -1.59 3.00 -10.31
CA GLY A 71 -0.37 3.78 -10.11
C GLY A 71 0.87 3.18 -10.80
N GLU A 72 1.99 3.90 -10.69
CA GLU A 72 3.29 3.50 -11.26
C GLU A 72 4.39 3.57 -10.19
N THR A 73 5.45 2.77 -10.37
CA THR A 73 6.68 2.82 -9.57
C THR A 73 7.89 3.18 -10.44
N ILE A 74 8.95 3.69 -9.81
CA ILE A 74 10.20 4.03 -10.53
C ILE A 74 10.93 2.76 -11.01
N GLY A 75 10.80 1.67 -10.26
CA GLY A 75 11.50 0.41 -10.46
C GLY A 75 10.83 -0.47 -11.51
N ALA A 76 9.51 -0.63 -11.44
CA ALA A 76 8.75 -1.56 -12.26
C ALA A 76 7.86 -0.90 -13.32
N GLY A 77 7.66 0.42 -13.29
CA GLY A 77 6.72 1.11 -14.18
C GLY A 77 5.27 0.97 -13.69
N ASP A 78 4.33 0.92 -14.61
CA ASP A 78 2.90 0.79 -14.31
C ASP A 78 2.64 -0.47 -13.50
N ASN A 79 1.90 -0.32 -12.39
CA ASN A 79 1.42 -1.45 -11.62
C ASN A 79 0.35 -2.21 -12.41
N ASP A 80 0.28 -3.52 -12.20
CA ASP A 80 -0.70 -4.40 -12.83
C ASP A 80 -1.37 -5.27 -11.76
N VAL A 81 -2.70 -5.36 -11.82
CA VAL A 81 -3.50 -6.00 -10.77
C VAL A 81 -3.24 -7.51 -10.73
N GLU A 82 -3.19 -8.17 -11.90
CA GLU A 82 -3.02 -9.63 -11.99
C GLU A 82 -1.62 -10.07 -11.56
N SER A 83 -0.60 -9.51 -12.21
CA SER A 83 0.79 -9.88 -11.93
C SER A 83 1.27 -9.37 -10.57
N GLY A 84 0.82 -8.18 -10.14
CA GLY A 84 1.15 -7.65 -8.81
C GLY A 84 0.50 -8.46 -7.69
N THR A 85 -0.77 -8.85 -7.82
CA THR A 85 -1.42 -9.72 -6.83
C THR A 85 -0.77 -11.11 -6.80
N SER A 86 -0.40 -11.66 -7.96
CA SER A 86 0.34 -12.92 -8.04
C SER A 86 1.71 -12.83 -7.33
N ALA A 87 2.41 -11.71 -7.48
CA ALA A 87 3.68 -11.46 -6.79
C ALA A 87 3.50 -11.35 -5.27
N ILE A 88 2.45 -10.67 -4.81
CA ILE A 88 2.12 -10.55 -3.37
C ILE A 88 1.91 -11.95 -2.76
N LEU A 89 1.06 -12.78 -3.39
CA LEU A 89 0.80 -14.14 -2.94
C LEU A 89 2.06 -15.02 -2.89
N ALA A 90 2.95 -14.86 -3.89
CA ALA A 90 4.21 -15.58 -3.94
C ALA A 90 5.19 -15.13 -2.86
N GLU A 91 5.25 -13.83 -2.57
CA GLU A 91 6.16 -13.23 -1.57
C GLU A 91 5.73 -13.56 -0.14
N THR A 92 4.43 -13.40 0.17
CA THR A 92 3.92 -13.67 1.52
C THR A 92 3.82 -15.16 1.83
N GLY A 93 3.55 -15.99 0.80
CA GLY A 93 3.19 -17.39 1.00
C GLY A 93 1.89 -17.57 1.81
N ASP A 94 1.07 -16.52 1.89
CA ASP A 94 -0.17 -16.45 2.66
C ASP A 94 -1.37 -16.17 1.74
N VAL A 95 -2.57 -16.17 2.30
CA VAL A 95 -3.76 -15.62 1.63
C VAL A 95 -3.72 -14.09 1.66
N LEU A 96 -4.39 -13.45 0.69
CA LEU A 96 -4.57 -11.99 0.67
C LEU A 96 -5.17 -11.50 2.01
N PRO A 97 -5.00 -10.21 2.37
CA PRO A 97 -5.68 -9.63 3.53
C PRO A 97 -7.18 -9.94 3.50
N GLN A 98 -7.65 -10.68 4.51
CA GLN A 98 -9.03 -11.14 4.62
C GLN A 98 -9.84 -10.11 5.38
N VAL A 99 -10.77 -9.45 4.69
CA VAL A 99 -11.61 -8.40 5.26
C VAL A 99 -13.06 -8.85 5.39
N SER A 100 -13.77 -8.33 6.37
CA SER A 100 -15.22 -8.51 6.51
C SER A 100 -15.99 -7.23 6.18
N ALA A 101 -17.26 -7.36 5.80
CA ALA A 101 -18.13 -6.21 5.61
C ALA A 101 -18.33 -5.50 6.95
N GLY A 102 -17.98 -4.22 7.03
CA GLY A 102 -17.96 -3.46 8.29
C GLY A 102 -16.70 -3.67 9.14
N GLY A 103 -15.75 -4.46 8.64
CA GLY A 103 -14.43 -4.68 9.24
C GLY A 103 -13.44 -3.57 8.92
N GLU A 104 -12.14 -3.89 8.97
CA GLU A 104 -11.06 -2.93 8.76
C GLU A 104 -9.88 -3.58 8.04
N LEU A 105 -9.21 -2.79 7.21
CA LEU A 105 -7.88 -3.09 6.68
C LEU A 105 -6.85 -2.27 7.46
N LYS A 106 -5.92 -2.96 8.13
CA LYS A 106 -4.79 -2.34 8.84
C LYS A 106 -3.56 -2.41 7.96
N MET A 107 -2.90 -1.28 7.77
CA MET A 107 -1.73 -1.14 6.91
C MET A 107 -0.55 -0.55 7.67
N THR A 108 0.64 -0.98 7.28
CA THR A 108 1.89 -0.31 7.63
C THR A 108 2.33 0.52 6.43
N LEU A 109 2.28 1.83 6.59
CA LEU A 109 2.78 2.79 5.62
C LEU A 109 4.21 3.17 5.99
N HIS A 110 5.17 2.85 5.14
CA HIS A 110 6.50 3.40 5.22
C HIS A 110 6.54 4.78 4.57
N GLN A 111 6.76 5.83 5.36
CA GLN A 111 7.04 7.16 4.83
C GLN A 111 8.53 7.24 4.49
N VAL A 112 8.86 7.36 3.20
CA VAL A 112 10.26 7.49 2.77
C VAL A 112 10.74 8.92 2.96
N ASN A 113 10.01 9.89 2.41
CA ASN A 113 10.41 11.31 2.36
C ASN A 113 9.39 12.23 3.03
N SER A 114 9.75 13.50 3.24
CA SER A 114 8.88 14.47 3.90
C SER A 114 7.47 14.50 3.32
N ASP A 115 7.33 14.56 1.99
CA ASP A 115 6.05 14.60 1.27
C ASP A 115 5.40 13.22 1.00
N GLY A 116 5.87 12.17 1.67
CA GLY A 116 5.19 10.88 1.77
C GLY A 116 4.35 10.74 3.04
N ALA A 117 4.05 11.84 3.72
CA ALA A 117 3.26 11.85 4.93
C ALA A 117 1.75 11.98 4.61
N GLY A 118 0.90 11.89 5.63
CA GLY A 118 -0.54 12.03 5.47
C GLY A 118 -1.05 13.49 5.51
N PRO A 119 -2.37 13.70 5.66
CA PRO A 119 -3.39 12.66 5.83
C PRO A 119 -3.70 11.93 4.51
N TYR A 120 -3.83 10.61 4.57
CA TYR A 120 -4.25 9.76 3.46
C TYR A 120 -5.76 9.78 3.30
N THR A 121 -6.23 9.71 2.06
CA THR A 121 -7.59 9.27 1.71
C THR A 121 -7.52 7.85 1.17
N CYS A 122 -8.54 7.06 1.47
CA CYS A 122 -8.66 5.70 0.96
C CYS A 122 -9.98 5.52 0.21
N MET A 123 -9.97 4.64 -0.77
CA MET A 123 -11.11 4.29 -1.61
C MET A 123 -11.06 2.80 -1.96
N ILE A 124 -12.21 2.22 -2.25
CA ILE A 124 -12.34 0.79 -2.58
C ILE A 124 -12.96 0.60 -3.96
N ASN A 125 -12.42 -0.35 -4.72
CA ASN A 125 -12.97 -0.87 -5.95
C ASN A 125 -13.52 -2.27 -5.69
N SER A 126 -14.80 -2.47 -5.98
CA SER A 126 -15.53 -3.69 -5.59
C SER A 126 -15.32 -4.88 -6.53
N ASP A 127 -14.95 -4.65 -7.78
CA ASP A 127 -14.94 -5.68 -8.84
C ASP A 127 -13.54 -6.12 -9.26
N GLY A 128 -12.50 -5.64 -8.59
CA GLY A 128 -11.10 -5.99 -8.88
C GLY A 128 -10.55 -5.38 -10.17
N THR A 129 -11.31 -4.53 -10.88
CA THR A 129 -10.90 -3.98 -12.19
C THR A 129 -10.10 -2.69 -12.08
N ALA A 130 -10.16 -2.01 -10.93
CA ALA A 130 -9.63 -0.65 -10.73
C ALA A 130 -10.28 0.45 -11.59
N GLU A 131 -11.44 0.20 -12.22
CA GLU A 131 -12.12 1.19 -13.09
C GLU A 131 -13.02 2.16 -12.31
N SER A 132 -13.49 1.77 -11.12
CA SER A 132 -14.37 2.59 -10.29
C SER A 132 -14.03 2.52 -8.82
N TRP A 133 -14.08 3.66 -8.13
CA TRP A 133 -13.62 3.81 -6.76
C TRP A 133 -14.69 4.50 -5.91
N SER A 134 -14.93 3.98 -4.70
CA SER A 134 -15.78 4.60 -3.69
C SER A 134 -14.95 4.97 -2.47
N GLU A 135 -15.04 6.22 -2.00
CA GLU A 135 -14.32 6.66 -0.80
C GLU A 135 -14.73 5.82 0.42
N ILE A 136 -13.74 5.46 1.24
CA ILE A 136 -13.93 4.75 2.51
C ILE A 136 -13.32 5.54 3.66
N THR A 137 -13.80 5.28 4.87
CA THR A 137 -13.34 6.02 6.05
C THR A 137 -11.94 5.56 6.46
N VAL A 138 -11.03 6.50 6.68
CA VAL A 138 -9.73 6.24 7.31
C VAL A 138 -9.88 6.43 8.82
N THR A 139 -9.83 5.35 9.60
CA THR A 139 -10.07 5.36 11.06
C THR A 139 -8.80 5.66 11.86
N GLN A 140 -7.62 5.39 11.29
CA GLN A 140 -6.33 5.81 11.82
C GLN A 140 -5.49 6.33 10.66
N ASN A 141 -4.98 7.57 10.77
CA ASN A 141 -4.28 8.23 9.69
C ASN A 141 -2.84 8.58 10.08
N VAL A 142 -2.01 8.79 9.07
CA VAL A 142 -0.61 9.21 9.21
C VAL A 142 -0.55 10.73 9.34
N GLU A 143 0.26 11.22 10.28
CA GLU A 143 0.41 12.65 10.50
C GLU A 143 1.11 13.34 9.32
N GLY A 144 0.60 14.51 8.94
CA GLY A 144 1.24 15.41 7.99
C GLY A 144 0.41 16.65 7.77
N ASN A 145 1.00 17.67 7.14
CA ASN A 145 0.27 18.90 6.83
C ASN A 145 -0.60 18.74 5.57
N GLU A 146 -1.34 19.78 5.21
CA GLU A 146 -2.25 19.83 4.04
C GLU A 146 -1.57 19.52 2.68
N ARG A 147 -0.23 19.47 2.63
CA ARG A 147 0.55 19.14 1.44
C ARG A 147 1.15 17.73 1.49
N GLY A 148 0.75 16.92 2.47
CA GLY A 148 1.27 15.56 2.66
C GLY A 148 2.66 15.55 3.28
N ARG A 149 3.05 16.62 4.02
CA ARG A 149 4.44 16.78 4.51
C ARG A 149 4.60 16.61 6.00
N ASN A 150 5.57 15.79 6.41
CA ASN A 150 6.08 15.66 7.76
C ASN A 150 7.57 15.29 7.69
N ARG A 151 8.50 16.17 8.09
CA ARG A 151 9.94 15.86 7.99
C ARG A 151 10.42 14.91 9.10
N ASP A 152 9.75 14.91 10.24
CA ASP A 152 10.17 14.12 11.39
C ASP A 152 9.80 12.63 11.23
N GLY A 153 8.96 12.30 10.25
CA GLY A 153 8.57 10.93 9.88
C GLY A 153 9.31 10.32 8.70
N GLU A 154 10.39 10.94 8.21
CA GLU A 154 11.18 10.35 7.12
C GLU A 154 11.79 8.99 7.50
N ALA A 155 11.86 8.08 6.53
CA ALA A 155 12.35 6.71 6.69
C ALA A 155 11.74 5.96 7.91
N THR A 156 10.44 6.13 8.14
CA THR A 156 9.74 5.60 9.32
C THR A 156 8.40 4.96 8.93
N ASP A 157 8.04 3.89 9.63
CA ASP A 157 6.75 3.21 9.48
C ASP A 157 5.67 3.86 10.35
N PHE A 158 4.48 4.03 9.77
CA PHE A 158 3.30 4.55 10.45
C PHE A 158 2.09 3.65 10.21
N PRO A 159 1.20 3.51 11.22
CA PRO A 159 -0.05 2.81 11.03
C PRO A 159 -1.03 3.64 10.18
N LEU A 160 -1.70 2.98 9.25
CA LEU A 160 -2.82 3.51 8.47
C LEU A 160 -3.96 2.47 8.50
N THR A 161 -5.16 2.86 8.92
CA THR A 161 -6.31 1.93 9.00
C THR A 161 -7.48 2.49 8.21
N ALA A 162 -8.03 1.66 7.32
CA ALA A 162 -9.22 1.97 6.53
C ALA A 162 -10.39 1.05 6.92
N ALA A 163 -11.56 1.62 7.17
CA ALA A 163 -12.77 0.88 7.47
C ALA A 163 -13.41 0.36 6.18
N ILE A 164 -13.76 -0.91 6.17
CA ILE A 164 -14.48 -1.55 5.06
C ILE A 164 -15.97 -1.27 5.23
N PRO A 165 -16.69 -0.78 4.19
CA PRO A 165 -18.11 -0.48 4.31
C PRO A 165 -18.93 -1.69 4.79
N ALA A 166 -19.96 -1.44 5.60
CA ALA A 166 -20.83 -2.49 6.16
C ALA A 166 -21.63 -3.26 5.09
N ASN A 167 -21.78 -2.68 3.91
CA ASN A 167 -22.43 -3.25 2.74
C ASN A 167 -21.44 -3.57 1.61
N GLN A 168 -20.14 -3.68 1.93
CA GLN A 168 -19.13 -4.01 0.94
C GLN A 168 -19.32 -5.45 0.45
N GLU A 169 -19.36 -5.61 -0.87
CA GLU A 169 -19.24 -6.89 -1.55
C GLU A 169 -18.05 -6.80 -2.50
N CYS A 170 -17.27 -7.87 -2.59
CA CYS A 170 -16.17 -7.98 -3.55
C CYS A 170 -16.53 -9.04 -4.59
N THR A 171 -16.47 -8.70 -5.86
CA THR A 171 -16.86 -9.58 -6.98
C THR A 171 -15.71 -9.87 -7.93
N GLY A 172 -14.55 -9.26 -7.68
CA GLY A 172 -13.37 -9.43 -8.53
C GLY A 172 -12.83 -10.85 -8.48
N THR A 173 -12.25 -11.27 -9.61
CA THR A 173 -11.37 -12.43 -9.68
C THR A 173 -10.02 -11.95 -10.16
N VAL A 174 -8.99 -12.10 -9.33
CA VAL A 174 -7.63 -11.62 -9.58
C VAL A 174 -6.63 -12.66 -9.13
N ALA A 175 -5.63 -12.99 -9.95
CA ALA A 175 -4.58 -13.97 -9.64
C ALA A 175 -5.14 -15.33 -9.17
N GLY A 176 -6.29 -15.72 -9.74
CA GLY A 176 -7.01 -16.94 -9.36
C GLY A 176 -7.74 -16.88 -8.01
N GLN A 177 -7.73 -15.75 -7.31
CA GLN A 177 -8.51 -15.51 -6.10
C GLN A 177 -9.85 -14.90 -6.47
N SER A 178 -10.95 -15.43 -5.91
CA SER A 178 -12.29 -14.86 -6.04
C SER A 178 -12.61 -13.93 -4.87
N ASP A 179 -13.65 -13.13 -5.01
CA ASP A 179 -14.13 -12.17 -3.99
C ASP A 179 -13.08 -11.11 -3.62
N VAL A 180 -12.34 -10.64 -4.63
CA VAL A 180 -11.28 -9.64 -4.48
C VAL A 180 -11.81 -8.22 -4.67
N CYS A 181 -11.49 -7.34 -3.74
CA CYS A 181 -11.56 -5.90 -3.89
C CYS A 181 -10.15 -5.31 -3.96
N LEU A 182 -10.05 -4.05 -4.42
CA LEU A 182 -8.82 -3.27 -4.33
C LEU A 182 -9.03 -2.10 -3.39
N VAL A 183 -8.14 -1.89 -2.43
CA VAL A 183 -8.14 -0.71 -1.55
C VAL A 183 -6.99 0.20 -1.96
N ARG A 184 -7.31 1.37 -2.51
CA ARG A 184 -6.35 2.41 -2.88
C ARG A 184 -6.28 3.44 -1.77
N CYS A 185 -5.08 3.72 -1.26
CA CYS A 185 -4.85 4.83 -0.34
C CYS A 185 -3.78 5.76 -0.92
N GLN A 186 -4.01 7.06 -0.82
CA GLN A 186 -3.10 8.07 -1.34
C GLN A 186 -3.06 9.34 -0.49
N ASN A 187 -1.92 10.02 -0.47
CA ASN A 187 -1.75 11.29 0.22
C ASN A 187 -2.03 12.51 -0.69
N PRO A 188 -2.03 13.75 -0.17
CA PRO A 188 -2.38 14.94 -0.93
C PRO A 188 -1.18 15.60 -1.63
N ALA A 189 -0.05 14.90 -1.79
CA ALA A 189 1.16 15.47 -2.35
C ALA A 189 0.99 15.85 -3.82
N ARG A 190 1.35 17.10 -4.17
CA ARG A 190 1.22 17.62 -5.55
C ARG A 190 2.25 17.07 -6.54
N ALA A 191 3.38 16.56 -6.04
CA ALA A 191 4.38 15.89 -6.87
C ALA A 191 3.84 14.58 -7.48
N GLY A 192 2.71 14.12 -6.97
CA GLY A 192 1.91 12.95 -7.30
C GLY A 192 1.38 12.43 -5.98
N PRO A 193 0.08 12.21 -5.80
CA PRO A 193 -0.40 11.43 -4.67
C PRO A 193 0.41 10.14 -4.56
N PHE A 194 0.96 9.86 -3.38
CA PHE A 194 1.74 8.66 -3.09
C PHE A 194 0.99 7.76 -2.13
N GLY A 195 1.22 6.45 -2.22
CA GLY A 195 0.58 5.46 -1.38
C GLY A 195 0.65 4.08 -2.00
N GLY A 196 -0.51 3.50 -2.31
CA GLY A 196 -0.56 2.21 -3.01
C GLY A 196 -1.97 1.65 -3.13
N VAL A 197 -2.07 0.54 -3.87
CA VAL A 197 -3.29 -0.26 -4.00
C VAL A 197 -3.04 -1.63 -3.39
N VAL A 198 -3.84 -2.01 -2.41
CA VAL A 198 -3.75 -3.30 -1.72
C VAL A 198 -4.92 -4.18 -2.19
N PRO A 199 -4.66 -5.34 -2.84
CA PRO A 199 -5.68 -6.34 -3.06
C PRO A 199 -6.11 -6.95 -1.73
N VAL A 200 -7.43 -7.02 -1.50
CA VAL A 200 -8.03 -7.64 -0.31
C VAL A 200 -9.09 -8.63 -0.76
N GLN A 201 -9.40 -9.61 0.09
CA GLN A 201 -10.39 -10.64 -0.21
C GLN A 201 -11.46 -10.68 0.88
N MET A 202 -12.72 -10.85 0.50
CA MET A 202 -13.79 -11.02 1.49
C MET A 202 -13.64 -12.35 2.22
N ALA A 203 -13.54 -12.28 3.54
CA ALA A 203 -13.51 -13.45 4.40
C ALA A 203 -14.84 -14.22 4.28
N GLY A 204 -14.75 -15.54 4.07
CA GLY A 204 -15.92 -16.42 3.97
C GLY A 204 -16.47 -16.63 2.56
N GLY A 205 -15.83 -16.07 1.53
CA GLY A 205 -15.93 -16.58 0.15
C GLY A 205 -15.32 -17.98 0.03
N ASP A 206 -15.71 -18.77 -0.97
CA ASP A 206 -15.51 -20.24 -1.08
C ASP A 206 -14.04 -20.77 -1.09
N ASN A 207 -13.04 -19.93 -0.77
CA ASN A 207 -11.64 -20.32 -0.65
C ASN A 207 -11.19 -20.63 0.80
N ALA A 208 -12.04 -21.26 1.61
CA ALA A 208 -11.64 -21.96 2.84
C ALA A 208 -10.87 -23.27 2.56
N GLY A 209 -10.00 -23.25 1.54
CA GLY A 209 -9.37 -24.40 0.93
C GLY A 209 -7.87 -24.50 1.11
N ASN A 210 -7.24 -23.79 2.06
CA ASN A 210 -5.89 -24.18 2.52
C ASN A 210 -5.44 -23.64 3.90
N ALA A 211 -6.34 -23.09 4.72
CA ALA A 211 -5.99 -22.75 6.09
C ALA A 211 -5.83 -24.03 6.92
N THR A 212 -4.63 -24.60 6.93
CA THR A 212 -4.25 -25.61 7.92
C THR A 212 -4.27 -24.94 9.29
N ALA A 213 -5.38 -25.10 10.01
CA ALA A 213 -5.48 -24.66 11.39
C ALA A 213 -4.31 -25.26 12.20
N PRO A 214 -3.57 -24.48 13.02
CA PRO A 214 -2.52 -25.03 13.85
C PRO A 214 -3.16 -26.02 14.83
N ALA A 215 -2.73 -27.28 14.76
CA ALA A 215 -3.22 -28.34 15.61
C ALA A 215 -3.09 -27.94 17.09
N ALA A 216 -4.24 -27.78 17.77
CA ALA A 216 -4.29 -27.58 19.20
C ALA A 216 -3.61 -28.78 19.89
N LYS A 217 -2.45 -28.56 20.50
CA LYS A 217 -1.78 -29.57 21.33
C LYS A 217 -2.68 -29.90 22.52
N LEU A 218 -3.40 -31.02 22.44
CA LEU A 218 -4.15 -31.58 23.55
C LEU A 218 -3.17 -31.97 24.66
N LYS A 219 -3.05 -31.14 25.71
CA LYS A 219 -2.32 -31.50 26.93
C LYS A 219 -3.01 -32.71 27.56
N ARG A 220 -2.43 -33.91 27.37
CA ARG A 220 -2.83 -35.11 28.11
C ARG A 220 -2.60 -34.85 29.61
N ARG A 221 -3.69 -34.67 30.35
CA ARG A 221 -3.69 -34.70 31.82
C ARG A 221 -3.23 -36.09 32.26
N MET A 222 -2.04 -36.15 32.87
CA MET A 222 -1.51 -37.35 33.49
C MET A 222 -2.33 -37.62 34.77
N MET A 223 -3.13 -38.67 34.77
CA MET A 223 -3.84 -39.12 35.98
C MET A 223 -2.84 -39.83 36.92
N PRO A 224 -2.87 -39.57 38.24
CA PRO A 224 -1.99 -40.25 39.18
C PRO A 224 -2.41 -41.72 39.31
N LYS A 225 -1.45 -42.63 39.09
CA LYS A 225 -1.63 -44.06 39.38
C LYS A 225 -1.59 -44.25 40.91
N PHE A 226 -2.75 -44.49 41.50
CA PHE A 226 -2.85 -45.15 42.80
C PHE A 226 -2.67 -46.65 42.58
N TRP A 227 -1.69 -47.25 43.27
CA TRP A 227 -1.72 -48.68 43.60
C TRP A 227 -1.13 -48.90 44.99
N ALA A 228 -1.63 -49.99 45.59
CA ALA A 228 -1.63 -50.38 46.99
C ALA A 228 -0.25 -50.62 47.60
#